data_AF-A0A3D4HAV3-F1
#
_entry.id   AF-A0A3D4HAV3-F1
#
_cell.length_a   1.000
_cell.length_b   1.000
_cell.length_c   1.000
_cell.angle_alpha   90.00
_cell.angle_beta   90.00
_cell.angle_gamma   90.00
#
_symmetry.space_group_name_H-M   'P 1'
#
loop_
_entity.id
_entity.type
_entity.pdbx_description
1 polymer ?
#
loop_
_entity_poly.entity_id
_entity_poly.type
_entity_poly.pdbx_seq_one_letter_code
_entity_poly.pdbx_strand_id
1 'polypeptide(L)' 'DRDGDIEEIVFPVCDQYPLQGEAFSRSVLEGLPVPTPLSDAMENMSIIDGIFRSSETSAWVNV' A
#
# COMPACT_ATOMS: atom_id res chain seq x y z
N ASP A 1 10.76 19.30 -25.68
CA ASP A 1 10.71 17.89 -26.09
C ASP A 1 11.35 16.97 -25.09
N ARG A 2 10.55 16.47 -24.16
CA ARG A 2 10.74 15.14 -23.61
C ARG A 2 9.41 14.45 -23.82
N ASP A 3 9.21 13.93 -25.03
CA ASP A 3 8.26 12.84 -25.21
C ASP A 3 8.80 11.70 -24.34
N GLY A 4 8.15 11.47 -23.21
CA GLY A 4 8.45 10.31 -22.38
C GLY A 4 7.85 9.10 -23.06
N ASP A 5 8.69 8.15 -23.45
CA ASP A 5 8.21 6.87 -23.98
C ASP A 5 7.32 6.20 -22.94
N ILE A 6 6.09 5.84 -23.34
CA ILE A 6 5.13 5.11 -22.52
C ILE A 6 5.35 3.62 -22.77
N GLU A 7 5.66 2.88 -21.71
CA GLU A 7 5.72 1.42 -21.72
C GLU A 7 4.45 0.84 -21.07
N GLU A 8 3.81 -0.12 -21.74
CA GLU A 8 2.69 -0.88 -21.19
C GLU A 8 3.21 -2.20 -20.60
N ILE A 9 2.84 -2.49 -19.34
CA ILE A 9 3.15 -3.75 -18.67
C ILE A 9 1.84 -4.48 -18.37
N VAL A 10 1.67 -5.67 -18.93
CA VAL A 10 0.42 -6.45 -18.83
C VAL A 10 0.59 -7.62 -17.86
N PHE A 11 -0.38 -7.79 -16.96
CA PHE A 11 -0.46 -8.90 -16.01
C PHE A 11 -1.82 -9.61 -16.11
N PRO A 12 -1.91 -10.91 -15.76
CA PRO A 12 -3.19 -11.59 -15.63
C PRO A 12 -4.03 -11.01 -14.48
N VAL A 13 -5.35 -11.19 -14.56
CA VAL A 13 -6.25 -10.85 -13.45
C VAL A 13 -5.89 -11.69 -12.22
N CYS A 14 -5.81 -11.03 -11.07
CA CYS A 14 -5.52 -11.64 -9.78
C CYS A 14 -6.79 -11.62 -8.93
N ASP A 15 -7.08 -12.72 -8.22
CA ASP A 15 -8.13 -12.74 -7.20
C ASP A 15 -7.50 -12.39 -5.84
N GLN A 16 -7.28 -11.10 -5.61
CA GLN A 16 -6.44 -10.63 -4.52
C GLN A 16 -7.04 -10.87 -3.14
N TYR A 17 -8.37 -10.93 -3.00
CA TYR A 17 -9.01 -11.10 -1.69
C TYR A 17 -8.91 -12.53 -1.14
N PRO A 18 -9.15 -13.58 -1.94
CA PRO A 18 -8.84 -14.96 -1.53
C PRO A 18 -7.37 -15.14 -1.20
N LEU A 19 -6.45 -14.61 -2.03
CA LEU A 19 -5.01 -14.73 -1.79
C LEU A 19 -4.60 -14.06 -0.46
N GLN A 20 -5.15 -12.88 -0.17
CA GLN A 20 -4.93 -12.20 1.11
C GLN A 20 -5.45 -13.03 2.29
N GLY A 21 -6.66 -13.58 2.17
CA GLY A 21 -7.26 -14.41 3.20
C GLY A 21 -6.47 -15.70 3.45
N GLU A 22 -5.98 -16.34 2.40
CA GLU A 22 -5.14 -17.53 2.47
C GLU A 22 -3.80 -17.23 3.15
N ALA A 23 -3.11 -16.17 2.72
CA ALA A 23 -1.82 -15.78 3.29
C ALA A 23 -1.95 -15.41 4.79
N PHE A 24 -3.01 -14.69 5.16
CA PHE A 24 -3.31 -14.39 6.57
C PHE A 24 -3.60 -15.67 7.36
N SER A 25 -4.49 -16.53 6.86
CA SER A 25 -4.87 -17.78 7.55
C SER A 25 -3.66 -18.69 7.76
N ARG A 26 -2.79 -18.81 6.76
CA ARG A 26 -1.53 -19.56 6.86
C ARG A 26 -0.64 -19.01 7.96
N SER A 27 -0.49 -17.69 8.03
CA SER A 27 0.32 -17.04 9.06
C SER A 27 -0.19 -17.37 10.47
N VAL A 28 -1.52 -17.41 10.66
CA VAL A 28 -2.15 -17.81 11.92
C VAL A 28 -1.87 -19.29 12.25
N LEU A 29 -2.05 -20.19 11.28
CA LEU A 29 -1.91 -21.63 11.50
C LEU A 29 -0.45 -22.06 11.75
N GLU A 30 0.49 -21.39 11.09
CA GLU A 30 1.92 -21.74 11.11
C GLU A 30 2.74 -20.86 12.06
N GLY A 31 2.13 -19.84 12.68
CA GLY A 31 2.82 -18.91 13.58
C GLY A 31 3.84 -18.01 12.87
N LEU A 32 3.58 -17.68 11.60
CA LEU A 32 4.42 -16.78 10.80
C LEU A 32 4.01 -15.31 11.01
N PRO A 33 4.90 -14.34 10.71
CA PRO A 33 4.50 -12.95 10.56
C PRO A 33 3.37 -12.81 9.55
N VAL A 34 2.40 -11.94 9.85
CA VAL A 34 1.32 -11.63 8.91
C VAL A 34 1.86 -10.92 7.66
N PRO A 35 1.24 -11.12 6.48
CA PRO A 35 1.73 -10.56 5.22
C PRO A 35 1.64 -9.02 5.16
N THR A 36 0.75 -8.43 5.95
CA THR A 36 0.57 -6.98 6.10
C THR A 36 0.53 -6.65 7.59
N PRO A 37 1.67 -6.35 8.23
CA PRO A 37 1.71 -6.02 9.64
C PRO A 37 0.93 -4.74 9.96
N LEU A 38 0.52 -4.58 11.22
CA LEU A 38 -0.25 -3.41 11.66
C LEU A 38 0.51 -2.08 11.44
N SER A 39 1.85 -2.11 11.52
CA SER A 39 2.69 -0.94 11.26
C SER A 39 2.41 -0.33 9.89
N ASP A 40 2.18 -1.16 8.86
CA ASP A 40 1.90 -0.65 7.51
C ASP A 40 0.61 0.16 7.48
N ALA A 41 -0.42 -0.30 8.21
CA ALA A 41 -1.67 0.44 8.33
C ALA A 41 -1.47 1.77 9.09
N MET A 42 -0.64 1.78 10.14
CA MET A 42 -0.33 2.99 10.90
C MET A 42 0.41 4.02 10.03
N GLU A 43 1.42 3.58 9.27
CA GLU A 43 2.16 4.45 8.36
C GLU A 43 1.27 4.95 7.22
N ASN A 44 0.43 4.09 6.63
CA ASN A 44 -0.56 4.51 5.63
C ASN A 44 -1.47 5.62 6.16
N MET A 45 -1.95 5.51 7.40
CA MET A 45 -2.76 6.56 8.03
C MET A 45 -1.98 7.85 8.27
N SER A 46 -0.71 7.75 8.73
CA SER A 46 0.18 8.91 8.90
C SER A 46 0.36 9.68 7.59
N ILE A 47 0.57 8.97 6.48
CA ILE A 47 0.68 9.57 5.15
C ILE A 47 -0.63 10.24 4.73
N ILE A 48 -1.77 9.59 4.93
CA ILE A 48 -3.09 10.17 4.61
C ILE A 48 -3.31 11.47 5.39
N ASP A 49 -3.01 11.48 6.69
CA ASP A 49 -3.08 12.69 7.52
C ASP A 49 -2.11 13.78 7.02
N GLY A 50 -0.91 13.38 6.59
CA GLY A 50 0.06 14.27 5.96
C GLY A 50 -0.46 14.93 4.68
N ILE A 51 -1.17 14.18 3.82
CA ILE A 51 -1.79 14.71 2.60
C ILE A 51 -2.84 15.77 2.94
N PHE A 52 -3.71 15.49 3.91
CA PHE A 52 -4.71 16.47 4.36
C PHE A 52 -4.05 17.73 4.91
N ARG A 53 -3.07 17.59 5.81
CA ARG A 53 -2.31 18.73 6.36
C ARG A 53 -1.62 19.55 5.28
N SER A 54 -1.00 18.87 4.31
CA SER A 54 -0.31 19.53 3.18
C SER A 54 -1.28 20.36 2.34
N SER A 55 -2.50 19.84 2.10
CA SER A 55 -3.56 20.57 1.41
C SER A 55 -4.00 21.83 2.16
N GLU A 56 -4.15 21.74 3.49
CA GLU A 56 -4.54 22.89 4.32
C GLU A 56 -3.47 23.99 4.34
N THR A 57 -2.19 23.61 4.38
CA THR A 57 -1.07 24.56 4.48
C THR A 57 -0.52 25.00 3.13
N SER A 58 -0.94 24.38 2.02
CA SER A 58 -0.36 24.58 0.68
C SER A 58 1.17 24.44 0.67
N ALA A 59 1.69 23.48 1.44
CA ALA A 59 3.12 23.28 1.65
C ALA A 59 3.44 21.81 1.94
N TRP A 60 4.70 21.43 1.71
CA TRP A 60 5.21 20.12 2.12
C TRP A 60 5.20 20.00 3.65
N VAL A 61 4.86 18.81 4.14
CA VAL A 61 4.85 18.48 5.56
C VAL A 61 5.77 17.31 5.83
N ASN A 62 6.38 17.29 7.01
CA ASN A 62 7.07 16.11 7.50
C ASN A 62 6.04 15.16 8.12
N VAL A 63 6.19 13.88 7.77
CA VAL A 63 5.44 12.73 8.27
C VAL A 63 6.41 11.79 8.96
#